data_AF-A0A210PK70-F1
#
_entry.id   AF-A0A210PK70-F1
#
_cell.length_a   1.000
_cell.length_b   1.000
_cell.length_c   1.000
_cell.angle_alpha   90.00
_cell.angle_beta   90.00
_cell.angle_gamma   90.00
#
_symmetry.space_group_name_H-M   'P 1'
#
loop_
_entity.id
_entity.type
_entity.pdbx_description
1 polymer ?
#
loop_
_entity_poly.entity_id
_entity_poly.type
_entity_poly.pdbx_seq_one_letter_code
_entity_poly.pdbx_strand_id
1 'polypeptide(L)'
;MTLGSYKKFNDNFYRDSIVIMCINSGTSILGGFAVFSVLGFMARNQGVDISDISNSGTALAFLTYPKAVSLMPGASFWAVLFFFMLFLVGMDSLFLGVEVAVTMMVDALPERYQKKWSRMVLTAVYSFALFLVGLSMTTRVLFISQLTSLRLDNLGSSYSYPPLAQAFGLMLSLSSMVCVPVVMVYKLMGISGSFSEVSQLQT
;
A
#
# COMPACT_ATOMS: atom_id res chain seq x y z
N MET A 1 -4.55 9.34 -11.11
CA MET A 1 -4.55 9.42 -12.58
C MET A 1 -5.57 8.48 -13.20
N THR A 2 -5.51 7.17 -12.96
CA THR A 2 -6.44 6.18 -13.54
C THR A 2 -7.92 6.47 -13.22
N LEU A 3 -8.27 6.68 -11.94
CA LEU A 3 -9.64 7.06 -11.56
C LEU A 3 -10.10 8.40 -12.17
N GLY A 4 -9.14 9.29 -12.49
CA GLY A 4 -9.40 10.56 -13.15
C GLY A 4 -9.69 10.41 -14.64
N SER A 5 -9.09 9.43 -15.33
CA SER A 5 -9.32 9.22 -16.77
C SER A 5 -10.74 8.75 -17.08
N TYR A 6 -11.44 8.19 -16.09
CA TYR A 6 -12.85 7.78 -16.22
C TYR A 6 -13.85 8.93 -16.01
N LYS A 7 -13.42 10.13 -15.58
CA LYS A 7 -14.32 11.28 -15.39
C LYS A 7 -14.61 12.00 -16.71
N LYS A 8 -15.74 12.72 -16.75
CA LYS A 8 -16.06 13.59 -17.90
C LYS A 8 -15.14 14.81 -17.89
N PHE A 9 -14.78 15.30 -19.07
CA PHE A 9 -13.80 16.38 -19.24
C PHE A 9 -14.20 17.70 -18.54
N ASN A 10 -15.50 18.01 -18.49
CA ASN A 10 -16.00 19.26 -17.90
C ASN A 10 -16.50 19.10 -16.45
N ASP A 11 -16.21 17.98 -15.79
CA ASP A 11 -16.55 17.81 -14.37
C ASP A 11 -15.60 18.65 -13.49
N ASN A 12 -16.12 19.21 -12.40
CA ASN A 12 -15.33 20.05 -11.49
C ASN A 12 -14.38 19.22 -10.62
N PHE A 13 -13.22 18.85 -11.18
CA PHE A 13 -12.22 18.02 -10.48
C PHE A 13 -11.60 18.70 -9.26
N TYR A 14 -11.52 20.04 -9.24
CA TYR A 14 -10.93 20.79 -8.13
C TYR A 14 -11.74 20.61 -6.85
N ARG A 15 -13.07 20.74 -6.94
CA ARG A 15 -13.95 20.53 -5.80
C ARG A 15 -13.83 19.12 -5.24
N ASP A 16 -13.85 18.12 -6.12
CA ASP A 16 -13.78 16.72 -5.70
C ASP A 16 -12.42 16.39 -5.08
N SER A 17 -11.33 16.90 -5.64
CA SER A 17 -9.98 16.70 -5.10
C SER A 17 -9.83 17.31 -3.71
N ILE A 18 -10.36 18.53 -3.50
CA ILE A 18 -10.35 19.19 -2.18
C ILE A 18 -11.19 18.39 -1.18
N VAL A 19 -12.39 17.94 -1.56
CA VAL A 19 -13.25 17.13 -0.69
C VAL A 19 -12.58 15.82 -0.30
N ILE A 20 -11.99 15.10 -1.25
CA ILE A 20 -11.26 13.85 -0.99
C ILE A 20 -10.08 14.08 -0.05
N MET A 21 -9.30 15.16 -0.27
CA MET A 21 -8.18 15.50 0.61
C MET A 21 -8.64 15.81 2.04
N CYS A 22 -9.70 16.60 2.19
CA CYS A 22 -10.28 16.91 3.50
C CYS A 22 -10.80 15.66 4.21
N ILE A 23 -11.50 14.77 3.50
CA ILE A 23 -12.00 13.50 4.07
C ILE A 23 -10.85 12.59 4.47
N ASN A 24 -9.81 12.46 3.65
CA ASN A 24 -8.64 11.64 3.94
C ASN A 24 -7.93 12.12 5.23
N SER A 25 -7.65 13.42 5.32
CA SER A 25 -7.00 14.00 6.50
C SER A 25 -7.91 13.94 7.73
N GLY A 26 -9.21 14.22 7.58
CA GLY A 26 -10.18 14.12 8.66
C GLY A 26 -10.30 12.70 9.21
N THR A 27 -10.36 11.70 8.32
CA THR A 27 -10.39 10.27 8.69
C THR A 27 -9.11 9.86 9.42
N SER A 28 -7.95 10.36 8.97
CA SER A 28 -6.66 10.10 9.63
C SER A 28 -6.59 10.69 11.04
N ILE A 29 -7.09 11.93 11.23
CA ILE A 29 -7.15 12.59 12.54
C ILE A 29 -8.10 11.83 13.49
N LEU A 30 -9.30 11.49 13.03
CA LEU A 30 -10.27 10.71 13.81
C LEU A 30 -9.75 9.32 14.15
N GLY A 31 -9.08 8.67 13.19
CA GLY A 31 -8.38 7.41 13.39
C GLY A 31 -7.31 7.53 14.47
N GLY A 32 -6.49 8.58 14.43
CA GLY A 32 -5.49 8.87 15.46
C GLY A 32 -6.09 9.02 16.86
N PHE A 33 -7.18 9.79 17.01
CA PHE A 33 -7.88 9.89 18.31
C PHE A 33 -8.44 8.55 18.79
N ALA A 34 -9.04 7.76 17.90
CA ALA A 34 -9.51 6.42 18.23
C ALA A 34 -8.34 5.50 18.65
N VAL A 35 -7.19 5.59 18.00
CA VAL A 35 -5.98 4.84 18.36
C VAL A 35 -5.48 5.21 19.75
N PHE A 36 -5.19 6.49 19.96
CA PHE A 36 -4.58 6.94 21.20
C PHE A 36 -5.53 6.85 22.41
N SER A 37 -6.85 6.93 22.21
CA SER A 37 -7.82 6.71 23.30
C SER A 37 -7.81 5.27 23.82
N VAL A 38 -7.77 4.29 22.90
CA VAL A 38 -7.69 2.86 23.25
C VAL A 38 -6.35 2.52 23.90
N LEU A 39 -5.25 3.06 23.38
CA LEU A 39 -3.93 2.89 23.98
C LEU A 39 -3.81 3.57 25.35
N GLY A 40 -4.38 4.77 25.52
CA GLY A 40 -4.43 5.46 26.81
C GLY A 40 -5.23 4.70 27.87
N PHE A 41 -6.34 4.06 27.48
CA PHE A 41 -7.07 3.14 28.35
C PHE A 41 -6.20 1.95 28.77
N MET A 42 -5.46 1.35 27.83
CA MET A 42 -4.54 0.25 28.10
C MET A 42 -3.41 0.66 29.05
N ALA A 43 -2.78 1.82 28.83
CA ALA A 43 -1.72 2.38 29.68
C ALA A 43 -2.22 2.57 31.12
N ARG A 44 -3.40 3.16 31.28
CA ARG A 44 -4.02 3.37 32.60
C ARG A 44 -4.32 2.06 33.34
N ASN A 45 -4.82 1.04 32.64
CA ASN A 45 -5.16 -0.25 33.26
C ASN A 45 -3.93 -1.09 33.61
N GLN A 46 -2.84 -0.99 32.86
CA GLN A 46 -1.60 -1.76 33.10
C GLN A 46 -0.55 -0.99 33.90
N GLY A 47 -0.75 0.31 34.16
CA GLY A 47 0.23 1.14 34.86
C GLY A 47 1.55 1.29 34.11
N VAL A 48 1.54 1.11 32.79
CA VAL A 48 2.70 1.26 31.90
C VAL A 48 2.62 2.59 31.16
N ASP A 49 3.77 3.16 30.80
CA ASP A 49 3.78 4.40 30.04
C ASP A 49 3.29 4.18 28.60
N ILE A 50 2.76 5.23 27.97
CA ILE A 50 2.27 5.18 26.59
C ILE A 50 3.39 4.85 25.60
N SER A 51 4.62 5.29 25.89
CA SER A 51 5.80 5.05 25.05
C SER A 51 6.19 3.57 24.97
N ASP A 52 5.93 2.79 26.02
CA ASP A 52 6.24 1.36 26.08
C ASP A 52 5.23 0.50 25.30
N ILE A 53 4.04 1.04 25.01
CA ILE A 53 2.98 0.34 24.27
C ILE A 53 2.80 0.86 22.84
N SER A 54 3.35 2.03 22.50
CA SER A 54 3.26 2.65 21.18
C SER A 54 4.23 2.05 20.16
N ASN A 55 4.06 0.76 19.89
CA ASN A 55 4.70 0.09 18.76
C ASN A 55 4.32 0.80 17.45
N SER A 56 5.17 0.73 16.42
CA SER A 56 4.90 1.37 15.13
C SER A 56 4.45 0.36 14.06
N GLY A 57 3.69 0.85 13.07
CA GLY A 57 3.30 0.09 11.90
C GLY A 57 2.37 -1.09 12.18
N THR A 58 2.60 -2.21 11.50
CA THR A 58 1.77 -3.42 11.58
C THR A 58 1.80 -4.09 12.96
N ALA A 59 2.88 -3.92 13.72
CA ALA A 59 2.97 -4.44 15.08
C ALA A 59 1.94 -3.80 16.02
N LEU A 60 1.68 -2.49 15.85
CA LEU A 60 0.66 -1.80 16.64
C LEU A 60 -0.72 -2.43 16.41
N ALA A 61 -1.10 -2.60 15.15
CA ALA A 61 -2.42 -3.12 14.75
C ALA A 61 -2.64 -4.59 15.11
N PHE A 62 -1.60 -5.44 15.06
CA PHE A 62 -1.75 -6.90 15.25
C PHE A 62 -1.24 -7.45 16.58
N LEU A 63 -0.49 -6.68 17.39
CA LEU A 63 -0.09 -7.08 18.74
C LEU A 63 -0.71 -6.20 19.81
N THR A 64 -0.43 -4.89 19.76
CA THR A 64 -0.82 -3.98 20.83
C THR A 64 -2.34 -3.78 20.89
N TYR A 65 -2.98 -3.62 19.73
CA TYR A 65 -4.42 -3.36 19.66
C TYR A 65 -5.31 -4.53 20.11
N PRO A 66 -5.10 -5.77 19.63
CA PRO A 66 -5.87 -6.90 20.12
C PRO A 66 -5.70 -7.10 21.62
N LYS A 67 -4.49 -6.82 22.15
CA LYS A 67 -4.22 -6.81 23.60
C LYS A 67 -5.03 -5.72 24.30
N ALA A 68 -5.05 -4.48 23.80
CA ALA A 68 -5.85 -3.38 24.38
C ALA A 68 -7.36 -3.70 24.37
N VAL A 69 -7.86 -4.21 23.25
CA VAL A 69 -9.28 -4.59 23.07
C VAL A 69 -9.69 -5.73 24.01
N SER A 70 -8.79 -6.68 24.28
CA SER A 70 -9.06 -7.79 25.22
C SER A 70 -9.32 -7.35 26.66
N LEU A 71 -8.88 -6.15 27.03
CA LEU A 71 -9.06 -5.58 28.37
C LEU A 71 -10.37 -4.80 28.51
N MET A 72 -11.07 -4.54 27.40
CA MET A 72 -12.31 -3.80 27.41
C MET A 72 -13.50 -4.70 27.78
N PRO A 73 -14.51 -4.18 28.50
CA PRO A 73 -15.75 -4.90 28.68
C PRO A 73 -16.42 -5.13 27.31
N GLY A 74 -16.82 -6.38 27.04
CA GLY A 74 -17.36 -6.76 25.73
C GLY A 74 -16.31 -6.93 24.62
N ALA A 75 -15.08 -7.33 24.97
CA ALA A 75 -13.94 -7.51 24.05
C ALA A 75 -14.29 -8.20 22.71
N SER A 76 -15.15 -9.23 22.71
CA SER A 76 -15.55 -9.94 21.49
C SER A 76 -16.22 -9.02 20.45
N PHE A 77 -17.05 -8.08 20.89
CA PHE A 77 -17.72 -7.13 19.99
C PHE A 77 -16.73 -6.17 19.36
N TRP A 78 -15.86 -5.57 20.19
CA TRP A 78 -14.84 -4.62 19.74
C TRP A 78 -13.79 -5.26 18.84
N ALA A 79 -13.41 -6.51 19.10
CA ALA A 79 -12.48 -7.26 18.27
C ALA A 79 -13.04 -7.47 16.86
N VAL A 80 -14.32 -7.87 16.74
CA VAL A 80 -14.97 -8.04 15.44
C VAL A 80 -15.01 -6.73 14.67
N LEU A 81 -15.40 -5.61 15.29
CA LEU A 81 -15.41 -4.30 14.64
C LEU A 81 -14.02 -3.86 14.17
N PHE A 82 -13.00 -4.05 15.00
CA PHE A 82 -11.62 -3.68 14.68
C PHE A 82 -11.08 -4.48 13.49
N PHE A 83 -11.20 -5.81 13.53
CA PHE A 83 -10.72 -6.64 12.43
C PHE A 83 -11.56 -6.48 11.16
N PHE A 84 -12.86 -6.25 11.29
CA PHE A 84 -13.72 -5.94 10.15
C PHE A 84 -13.35 -4.60 9.50
N MET A 85 -13.05 -3.57 10.30
CA MET A 85 -12.51 -2.31 9.79
C MET A 85 -11.20 -2.53 9.03
N LEU A 86 -10.22 -3.24 9.62
CA LEU A 86 -8.94 -3.54 8.95
C LEU A 86 -9.15 -4.31 7.65
N PHE A 87 -10.11 -5.25 7.63
CA PHE A 87 -10.49 -5.98 6.43
C PHE A 87 -11.05 -5.06 5.36
N LEU A 88 -12.00 -4.18 5.69
CA LEU A 88 -12.60 -3.24 4.74
C LEU A 88 -11.56 -2.26 4.16
N VAL A 89 -10.69 -1.71 5.02
CA VAL A 89 -9.62 -0.78 4.60
C VAL A 89 -8.63 -1.48 3.66
N GLY A 90 -8.24 -2.73 3.99
CA GLY A 90 -7.36 -3.52 3.13
C GLY A 90 -8.02 -3.90 1.81
N MET A 91 -9.28 -4.31 1.85
CA MET A 91 -10.05 -4.70 0.67
C MET A 91 -10.23 -3.53 -0.33
N ASP A 92 -10.64 -2.36 0.15
CA ASP A 92 -10.83 -1.16 -0.68
C ASP A 92 -9.51 -0.77 -1.39
N SER A 93 -8.41 -0.75 -0.64
CA SER A 93 -7.08 -0.44 -1.16
C SER A 93 -6.62 -1.44 -2.24
N LEU A 94 -6.92 -2.73 -2.06
CA LEU A 94 -6.56 -3.78 -3.02
C LEU A 94 -7.35 -3.66 -4.32
N PHE A 95 -8.65 -3.37 -4.24
CA PHE A 95 -9.47 -3.16 -5.44
C PHE A 95 -8.95 -2.00 -6.29
N LEU A 96 -8.64 -0.88 -5.65
CA LEU A 96 -8.07 0.28 -6.34
C LEU A 96 -6.68 -0.02 -6.92
N GLY A 97 -5.83 -0.75 -6.19
CA GLY A 97 -4.51 -1.15 -6.67
C GLY A 97 -4.55 -2.02 -7.93
N VAL A 98 -5.43 -3.02 -7.95
CA VAL A 98 -5.65 -3.88 -9.13
C VAL A 98 -6.22 -3.07 -10.30
N GLU A 99 -7.22 -2.22 -10.06
CA GLU A 99 -7.82 -1.38 -11.10
C GLU A 99 -6.78 -0.45 -11.75
N VAL A 100 -5.91 0.17 -10.93
CA VAL A 100 -4.82 1.02 -11.43
C VAL A 100 -3.87 0.21 -12.29
N ALA A 101 -3.39 -0.95 -11.81
CA ALA A 101 -2.44 -1.78 -12.53
C ALA A 101 -3.00 -2.27 -13.88
N VAL A 102 -4.24 -2.79 -13.88
CA VAL A 102 -4.89 -3.30 -15.10
C VAL A 102 -5.14 -2.16 -16.09
N THR A 103 -5.59 -1.00 -15.62
CA THR A 103 -5.80 0.18 -16.49
C THR A 103 -4.50 0.58 -17.18
N MET A 104 -3.39 0.66 -16.45
CA MET A 104 -2.08 0.98 -17.04
C MET A 104 -1.62 -0.06 -18.07
N MET A 105 -1.87 -1.36 -17.81
CA MET A 105 -1.52 -2.42 -18.76
C MET A 105 -2.37 -2.35 -20.03
N VAL A 106 -3.66 -2.05 -19.91
CA VAL A 106 -4.58 -1.96 -21.04
C VAL A 106 -4.29 -0.71 -21.89
N ASP A 107 -4.00 0.42 -21.25
CA ASP A 107 -3.69 1.68 -21.94
C ASP A 107 -2.36 1.61 -22.70
N ALA A 108 -1.44 0.70 -22.31
CA ALA A 108 -0.22 0.41 -23.05
C ALA A 108 -0.42 -0.47 -24.30
N LEU A 109 -1.58 -1.12 -24.46
CA LEU A 109 -1.89 -1.96 -25.62
C LEU A 109 -2.46 -1.13 -26.79
N PRO A 110 -2.22 -1.54 -28.06
CA PRO A 110 -2.83 -0.90 -29.23
C PRO A 110 -4.36 -0.90 -29.15
N GLU A 111 -5.04 0.16 -29.62
CA GLU A 111 -6.51 0.32 -29.55
C GLU A 111 -7.30 -0.91 -30.01
N ARG A 112 -6.79 -1.63 -31.01
CA ARG A 112 -7.40 -2.87 -31.53
C ARG A 112 -7.61 -3.95 -30.45
N TYR A 113 -6.78 -3.96 -29.42
CA TYR A 113 -6.79 -4.94 -28.32
C TYR A 113 -7.41 -4.40 -27.02
N GLN A 114 -7.83 -3.13 -26.97
CA GLN A 114 -8.48 -2.49 -25.81
C GLN A 114 -9.96 -2.89 -25.67
N LYS A 115 -10.31 -4.15 -25.95
CA LYS A 115 -11.69 -4.65 -25.83
C LYS A 115 -12.03 -4.95 -24.37
N LYS A 116 -13.31 -4.83 -24.00
CA LYS A 116 -13.81 -5.16 -22.64
C LYS A 116 -13.39 -6.55 -22.15
N TRP A 117 -13.35 -7.53 -23.05
CA TRP A 117 -12.93 -8.90 -22.73
C TRP A 117 -11.43 -8.98 -22.35
N SER A 118 -10.57 -8.17 -22.98
CA SER A 118 -9.15 -8.08 -22.63
C SER A 118 -8.95 -7.59 -21.20
N ARG A 119 -9.71 -6.56 -20.78
CA ARG A 119 -9.67 -6.06 -19.39
C ARG A 119 -10.05 -7.15 -18.39
N MET A 120 -11.15 -7.87 -18.63
CA MET A 120 -11.62 -8.95 -17.75
C MET A 120 -10.58 -10.07 -17.62
N VAL A 121 -9.99 -10.51 -18.74
CA VAL A 121 -8.95 -11.55 -18.73
C VAL A 121 -7.68 -11.06 -18.03
N LEU A 122 -7.23 -9.83 -18.29
CA LEU A 122 -6.05 -9.25 -17.65
C LEU A 122 -6.23 -9.10 -16.14
N THR A 123 -7.40 -8.65 -15.68
CA THR A 123 -7.71 -8.61 -14.25
C THR A 123 -7.63 -10.01 -13.63
N ALA A 124 -8.25 -11.02 -14.26
CA ALA A 124 -8.22 -12.39 -13.74
C ALA A 124 -6.80 -12.96 -13.68
N VAL A 125 -6.00 -12.77 -14.73
CA VAL A 125 -4.60 -13.23 -14.78
C VAL A 125 -3.75 -12.51 -13.73
N TYR A 126 -3.89 -11.19 -13.61
CA TYR A 126 -3.13 -10.40 -12.63
C TYR A 126 -3.51 -10.77 -11.19
N SER A 127 -4.81 -10.90 -10.89
CA SER A 127 -5.28 -11.34 -9.58
C SER A 127 -4.82 -12.77 -9.26
N PHE A 128 -4.78 -13.67 -10.24
CA PHE A 128 -4.25 -15.03 -10.05
C PHE A 128 -2.74 -15.02 -9.77
N ALA A 129 -1.97 -14.18 -10.48
CA ALA A 129 -0.55 -14.01 -10.21
C ALA A 129 -0.30 -13.44 -8.81
N LEU A 130 -1.06 -12.43 -8.39
CA LEU A 130 -1.01 -11.88 -7.02
C LEU A 130 -1.38 -12.92 -5.97
N PHE A 131 -2.34 -13.80 -6.26
CA PHE A 131 -2.70 -14.91 -5.39
C PHE A 131 -1.53 -15.89 -5.20
N LEU A 132 -0.82 -16.26 -6.27
CA LEU A 132 0.37 -17.13 -6.17
C LEU A 132 1.50 -16.48 -5.37
N VAL A 133 1.73 -15.19 -5.56
CA VAL A 133 2.71 -14.43 -4.75
C VAL A 133 2.27 -14.37 -3.29
N GLY A 134 0.99 -14.12 -3.03
CA GLY A 134 0.42 -14.15 -1.67
C GLY A 134 0.55 -15.53 -1.01
N LEU A 135 0.35 -16.60 -1.77
CA LEU A 135 0.53 -17.98 -1.31
C LEU A 135 2.00 -18.27 -0.95
N SER A 136 2.95 -17.73 -1.72
CA SER A 136 4.37 -17.80 -1.38
C SER A 136 4.63 -17.11 -0.03
N MET A 137 4.07 -15.92 0.19
CA MET A 137 4.25 -15.17 1.45
C MET A 137 3.67 -15.86 2.68
N THR A 138 2.59 -16.63 2.53
CA THR A 138 2.00 -17.40 3.65
C THR A 138 2.73 -18.70 3.97
N THR A 139 3.74 -19.07 3.16
CA THR A 139 4.58 -20.24 3.44
C THR A 139 5.38 -20.01 4.72
N ARG A 140 5.42 -21.03 5.60
CA ARG A 140 5.92 -20.93 6.99
C ARG A 140 7.24 -20.16 7.14
N VAL A 141 8.19 -20.32 6.22
CA VAL A 141 9.51 -19.69 6.29
C VAL A 141 9.46 -18.17 6.09
N LEU A 142 8.71 -17.69 5.09
CA LEU A 142 8.57 -16.25 4.83
C LEU A 142 7.68 -15.58 5.88
N PHE A 143 6.63 -16.28 6.32
CA PHE A 143 5.75 -15.81 7.38
C PHE A 143 6.48 -15.69 8.73
N ILE A 144 7.27 -16.69 9.12
CA ILE A 144 8.10 -16.62 10.33
C ILE A 144 9.14 -15.50 10.21
N SER A 145 9.74 -15.30 9.04
CA SER A 145 10.71 -14.20 8.83
C SER A 145 10.06 -12.82 9.02
N GLN A 146 8.85 -12.64 8.49
CA GLN A 146 8.05 -11.43 8.68
C GLN A 146 7.65 -11.24 10.15
N LEU A 147 7.15 -12.28 10.82
CA LEU A 147 6.81 -12.23 12.24
C LEU A 147 8.01 -11.92 13.12
N THR A 148 9.18 -12.48 12.80
CA THR A 148 10.42 -12.23 13.54
C THR A 148 10.79 -10.74 13.42
N SER A 149 10.69 -10.17 12.23
CA SER A 149 10.89 -8.71 12.00
C SER A 149 9.96 -7.86 12.84
N LEU A 150 8.66 -8.20 12.82
CA LEU A 150 7.66 -7.51 13.62
C LEU A 150 7.98 -7.61 15.11
N ARG A 151 8.44 -8.76 15.60
CA ARG A 151 8.79 -8.94 17.02
C ARG A 151 10.05 -8.17 17.42
N LEU A 152 11.01 -8.03 16.52
CA LEU A 152 12.30 -7.38 16.76
C LEU A 152 12.22 -5.85 16.76
N ASP A 153 11.42 -5.26 15.87
CA ASP A 153 11.16 -3.81 15.86
C ASP A 153 10.55 -3.34 17.21
N ASN A 154 9.75 -4.20 17.85
CA ASN A 154 9.15 -3.93 19.17
C ASN A 154 10.11 -4.12 20.35
N LEU A 155 11.25 -4.80 20.17
CA LEU A 155 12.20 -5.14 21.24
C LEU A 155 13.44 -4.26 21.24
N GLY A 156 13.54 -3.27 20.32
CA GLY A 156 14.71 -2.40 20.17
C GLY A 156 16.03 -3.16 19.91
N SER A 157 15.95 -4.46 19.62
CA SER A 157 17.08 -5.36 19.52
C SER A 157 17.51 -5.43 18.07
N SER A 158 18.75 -5.00 17.80
CA SER A 158 19.35 -4.89 16.46
C SER A 158 19.56 -6.26 15.80
N TYR A 159 18.49 -6.86 15.26
CA TYR A 159 18.65 -7.97 14.32
C TYR A 159 19.14 -7.41 13.00
N SER A 160 20.42 -7.63 12.74
CA SER A 160 20.99 -7.32 11.44
C SER A 160 20.52 -8.38 10.45
N TYR A 161 19.60 -8.00 9.57
CA TYR A 161 19.22 -8.82 8.44
C TYR A 161 20.47 -9.26 7.65
N PRO A 162 20.55 -10.52 7.19
CA PRO A 162 21.68 -10.96 6.41
C PRO A 162 21.87 -10.04 5.18
N PRO A 163 23.11 -9.72 4.79
CA PRO A 163 23.41 -8.82 3.67
C PRO A 163 22.71 -9.22 2.36
N LEU A 164 22.49 -10.53 2.16
CA LEU A 164 21.72 -11.04 1.03
C LEU A 164 20.28 -10.48 1.00
N ALA A 165 19.58 -10.49 2.14
CA ALA A 165 18.21 -9.98 2.22
C ALA A 165 18.15 -8.46 2.02
N GLN A 166 19.15 -7.74 2.55
CA GLN A 166 19.28 -6.30 2.32
C GLN A 166 19.54 -5.99 0.83
N ALA A 167 20.41 -6.76 0.17
CA ALA A 167 20.67 -6.64 -1.26
C ALA A 167 19.42 -6.93 -2.10
N PHE A 168 18.65 -7.97 -1.77
CA PHE A 168 17.36 -8.25 -2.43
C PHE A 168 16.37 -7.10 -2.28
N GLY A 169 16.24 -6.52 -1.07
CA GLY A 169 15.39 -5.35 -0.85
C GLY A 169 15.82 -4.14 -1.65
N LEU A 170 17.13 -3.87 -1.70
CA LEU A 170 17.69 -2.80 -2.52
C LEU A 170 17.50 -3.05 -4.02
N MET A 171 17.67 -4.27 -4.50
CA MET A 171 17.41 -4.60 -5.91
C MET A 171 15.94 -4.40 -6.27
N LEU A 172 15.02 -4.80 -5.40
CA LEU A 172 13.58 -4.58 -5.60
C LEU A 172 13.26 -3.08 -5.61
N SER A 173 13.86 -2.31 -4.71
CA SER A 173 13.72 -0.84 -4.68
C SER A 173 14.31 -0.18 -5.93
N LEU A 174 15.47 -0.63 -6.40
CA LEU A 174 16.12 -0.08 -7.59
C LEU A 174 15.38 -0.46 -8.88
N SER A 175 14.70 -1.61 -8.91
CA SER A 175 13.97 -2.07 -10.10
C SER A 175 12.95 -1.04 -10.58
N SER A 176 12.23 -0.39 -9.67
CA SER A 176 11.23 0.64 -10.02
C SER A 176 11.88 1.98 -10.33
N MET A 177 12.96 2.35 -9.64
CA MET A 177 13.62 3.65 -9.84
C MET A 177 14.42 3.73 -11.15
N VAL A 178 14.96 2.61 -11.62
CA VAL A 178 15.75 2.53 -12.86
C VAL A 178 14.86 2.56 -14.11
N CYS A 179 13.58 2.18 -14.02
CA CYS A 179 12.66 2.19 -15.17
C CYS A 179 12.55 3.57 -15.84
N VAL A 180 12.52 4.66 -15.06
CA VAL A 180 12.39 6.02 -15.59
C VAL A 180 13.59 6.46 -16.44
N PRO A 181 14.84 6.42 -15.94
CA PRO A 181 16.00 6.80 -16.74
C PRO A 181 16.24 5.88 -17.93
N VAL A 182 15.94 4.57 -17.82
CA VAL A 182 16.09 3.64 -18.95
C VAL A 182 15.12 3.96 -20.08
N VAL A 183 13.85 4.23 -19.78
CA VAL A 183 12.87 4.63 -20.81
C VAL A 183 13.23 5.98 -21.43
N MET A 184 13.73 6.92 -20.63
CA MET A 184 14.22 8.22 -21.13
C MET A 184 15.35 8.03 -22.14
N VAL A 185 16.37 7.23 -21.79
CA VAL A 185 17.51 6.96 -22.68
C VAL A 185 17.08 6.21 -23.94
N TYR A 186 16.23 5.19 -23.80
CA TYR A 186 15.71 4.44 -24.94
C TYR A 186 14.94 5.34 -25.94
N LYS A 187 14.08 6.24 -25.44
CA LYS A 187 13.39 7.22 -26.29
C LYS A 187 14.37 8.18 -26.96
N LEU A 188 15.37 8.68 -26.24
CA LEU A 188 16.37 9.58 -26.80
C LEU A 188 17.20 8.92 -27.91
N MET A 189 17.54 7.63 -27.78
CA MET A 189 18.25 6.88 -28.82
C MET A 189 17.39 6.58 -30.06
N GLY A 190 16.06 6.55 -29.92
CA GLY A 190 15.12 6.27 -31.01
C GLY A 190 14.77 7.49 -31.88
N ILE A 191 15.16 8.70 -31.47
CA ILE A 191 14.85 9.93 -32.21
C ILE A 191 16.05 10.29 -33.10
N SER A 192 15.86 10.22 -34.41
CA SER A 192 16.84 10.70 -35.38
C SER A 192 16.70 12.21 -35.54
N GLY A 193 17.41 12.99 -34.72
CA GLY A 193 17.42 14.46 -34.74
C GLY A 193 18.46 15.06 -33.80
N SER A 194 18.82 16.34 -34.01
CA SER A 194 19.76 17.07 -33.14
C SER A 194 19.11 17.36 -31.77
N PHE A 195 19.90 17.33 -30.68
CA PHE A 195 19.43 17.49 -29.30
C PHE A 195 18.55 18.74 -29.06
N SER A 196 18.72 19.80 -29.86
CA SER A 196 17.89 21.01 -29.76
C SER A 196 16.45 20.84 -30.27
N GLU A 197 16.22 20.08 -31.34
CA GLU A 197 14.87 19.82 -31.88
C GLU A 197 14.05 18.90 -30.96
N VAL A 198 14.72 17.93 -30.32
CA VAL A 198 14.09 16.99 -29.38
C VAL A 198 13.57 17.71 -28.13
N SER A 199 14.27 18.75 -27.67
CA SER A 199 13.82 19.56 -26.52
C SER A 199 12.57 20.40 -26.83
N GLN A 200 12.33 20.76 -28.09
CA GLN A 200 11.17 21.57 -28.49
C GLN A 200 9.89 20.74 -28.73
N LEU A 201 10.01 19.43 -28.96
CA LEU A 201 8.86 18.52 -29.13
C LEU A 201 8.27 18.01 -27.80
N GLN A 202 8.91 18.29 -26.67
CA GLN A 202 8.50 17.82 -25.34
C GLN A 202 7.85 18.91 -24.45
N THR A 203 7.67 20.14 -24.96
CA THR A 203 6.88 21.23 -24.34
C THR A 203 5.52 21.35 -24.99
#